data_AF-A0A832DZE0-F1
#
_entry.id   AF-A0A832DZE0-F1
#
_cell.length_a   1.000
_cell.length_b   1.000
_cell.length_c   1.000
_cell.angle_alpha   90.00
_cell.angle_beta   90.00
_cell.angle_gamma   90.00
#
_symmetry.space_group_name_H-M   'P 1'
#
loop_
_entity.id
_entity.type
_entity.pdbx_description
1 polymer ?
#
loop_
_entity_poly.entity_id
_entity_poly.type
_entity_poly.pdbx_seq_one_letter_code
_entity_poly.pdbx_strand_id
1 'polypeptide(L)'
;MTDAGGIISLNLNTARGQSGGVECYNCAPTRLITGGELATITIGTPPILTPKPEGLSGLWFDPMLEGEGYNVINAANGMIVYYYGYSAGGQRLWLLSDLYTQAVEFGKDIELGVAEFKGGTFLLPLGSQMASSGWGTLTINFLSCDKATFTLVGVDGNKTSQVVKLAGIVNTDC
;
A
#
# COMPACT_ATOMS: atom_id res chain seq x y z
N MET A 1 21.89 -6.14 -24.68
CA MET A 1 21.31 -5.98 -23.32
C MET A 1 21.36 -4.50 -23.01
N THR A 2 20.24 -3.88 -22.63
CA THR A 2 20.20 -2.47 -22.25
C THR A 2 20.49 -2.33 -20.76
N ASP A 3 21.14 -1.24 -20.38
CA ASP A 3 21.72 -0.98 -19.04
C ASP A 3 20.67 -0.84 -17.91
N ALA A 4 19.40 -1.05 -18.22
CA ALA A 4 18.34 -1.23 -17.23
C ALA A 4 18.30 -2.72 -16.85
N GLY A 5 18.78 -3.07 -15.66
CA GLY A 5 18.88 -4.44 -15.12
C GLY A 5 17.54 -5.18 -15.00
N GLY A 6 16.91 -5.52 -16.13
CA GLY A 6 15.72 -6.34 -16.22
C GLY A 6 16.06 -7.84 -16.29
N ILE A 7 15.17 -8.66 -15.73
CA ILE A 7 15.24 -10.12 -15.83
C ILE A 7 14.92 -10.52 -17.28
N ILE A 8 15.84 -11.24 -17.93
CA ILE A 8 15.62 -11.82 -19.27
C ILE A 8 15.22 -13.28 -19.10
N SER A 9 14.01 -13.65 -19.50
CA SER A 9 13.58 -15.04 -19.56
C SER A 9 14.15 -15.71 -20.81
N LEU A 10 15.06 -16.68 -20.63
CA LEU A 10 15.53 -17.54 -21.71
C LEU A 10 14.56 -18.71 -21.89
N ASN A 11 13.90 -18.78 -23.05
CA ASN A 11 13.07 -19.93 -23.39
C ASN A 11 13.95 -21.05 -23.95
N LEU A 12 14.16 -22.11 -23.16
CA LEU A 12 14.97 -23.28 -23.54
C LEU A 12 14.13 -24.42 -24.16
N ASN A 13 12.85 -24.19 -24.43
CA ASN A 13 11.94 -25.19 -25.01
C ASN A 13 12.12 -25.29 -26.53
N THR A 14 13.36 -25.46 -27.00
CA THR A 14 13.61 -25.93 -28.37
C THR A 14 13.53 -27.45 -28.36
N ALA A 15 12.52 -28.00 -29.04
CA ALA A 15 12.42 -29.43 -29.28
C ALA A 15 13.72 -29.90 -29.93
N ARG A 16 14.50 -30.73 -29.21
CA ARG A 16 15.76 -31.43 -29.60
C ARG A 16 17.08 -30.93 -28.99
N GLY A 17 17.10 -30.14 -27.92
CA GLY A 17 18.24 -30.11 -26.98
C GLY A 17 19.64 -30.04 -27.62
N GLN A 18 19.88 -29.08 -28.52
CA GLN A 18 21.21 -28.78 -29.02
C GLN A 18 21.54 -27.34 -28.68
N SER A 19 22.64 -27.18 -27.94
CA SER A 19 23.40 -25.96 -27.64
C SER A 19 22.94 -24.70 -28.37
N GLY A 20 22.37 -23.74 -27.64
CA GLY A 20 22.17 -22.36 -28.08
C GLY A 20 23.24 -21.44 -27.48
N GLY A 21 23.83 -20.58 -28.30
CA GLY A 21 24.75 -19.53 -27.83
C GLY A 21 23.97 -18.32 -27.32
N VAL A 22 24.46 -17.71 -26.23
CA VAL A 22 23.98 -16.40 -25.77
C VAL A 22 24.95 -15.35 -26.33
N GLU A 23 24.50 -14.55 -27.30
CA GLU A 23 25.27 -13.40 -27.79
C GLU A 23 24.88 -12.13 -27.04
N CYS A 24 25.89 -11.44 -26.50
CA CYS A 24 25.70 -10.10 -25.95
C CYS A 24 25.58 -9.06 -27.08
N TYR A 25 24.38 -8.56 -27.33
CA TYR A 25 24.17 -7.39 -28.19
C TYR A 25 24.67 -6.12 -27.47
N ASN A 26 25.59 -5.36 -28.10
CA ASN A 26 26.18 -4.07 -27.68
C ASN A 26 27.27 -4.05 -26.58
N CYS A 27 27.96 -5.15 -26.29
CA CYS A 27 29.17 -5.07 -25.46
C CYS A 27 30.38 -4.62 -26.30
N ALA A 28 30.97 -3.47 -25.97
CA ALA A 28 32.29 -3.06 -26.46
C ALA A 28 33.31 -3.15 -25.32
N PRO A 29 34.42 -3.91 -25.48
CA PRO A 29 34.75 -4.77 -26.61
C PRO A 29 33.89 -6.04 -26.66
N THR A 30 33.62 -6.54 -27.88
CA THR A 30 32.96 -7.82 -28.10
C THR A 30 33.80 -8.93 -27.49
N ARG A 31 33.21 -9.69 -26.56
CA ARG A 31 33.90 -10.76 -25.84
C ARG A 31 33.16 -12.07 -26.08
N LEU A 32 33.85 -13.03 -26.69
CA LEU A 32 33.33 -14.37 -26.89
C LEU A 32 33.21 -15.06 -25.52
N ILE A 33 32.01 -15.51 -25.14
CA ILE A 33 31.82 -16.34 -23.94
C ILE A 33 32.08 -17.78 -24.35
N THR A 34 33.26 -18.31 -24.01
CA THR A 34 33.71 -19.68 -24.34
C THR A 34 33.32 -20.73 -23.30
N GLY A 35 32.63 -20.32 -22.23
CA GLY A 35 32.11 -21.21 -21.19
C GLY A 35 31.46 -20.43 -20.05
N GLY A 36 30.53 -21.09 -19.35
CA GLY A 36 29.84 -20.57 -18.16
C GLY A 36 29.03 -21.69 -17.53
N GLU A 37 28.86 -21.66 -16.21
CA GLU A 37 28.00 -22.57 -15.49
C GLU A 37 26.63 -21.91 -15.28
N LEU A 38 25.54 -22.65 -15.52
CA LEU A 38 24.20 -22.19 -15.14
C LEU A 38 24.11 -22.26 -13.62
N ALA A 39 24.36 -21.14 -12.95
CA ALA A 39 24.05 -21.02 -11.54
C ALA A 39 22.54 -21.00 -11.39
N THR A 40 21.99 -21.99 -10.69
CA THR A 40 20.63 -21.92 -10.17
C THR A 40 20.58 -20.75 -9.20
N ILE A 41 20.06 -19.59 -9.66
CA ILE A 41 19.72 -18.51 -8.74
C ILE A 41 18.53 -19.01 -7.94
N THR A 42 18.77 -19.42 -6.71
CA THR A 42 17.71 -19.49 -5.72
C THR A 42 17.22 -18.06 -5.56
N ILE A 43 16.09 -17.72 -6.16
CA ILE A 43 15.41 -16.46 -5.85
C ILE A 43 15.05 -16.61 -4.37
N GLY A 44 15.87 -16.01 -3.50
CA GLY A 44 15.47 -15.83 -2.11
C GLY A 44 14.10 -15.18 -2.09
N THR A 45 13.34 -15.38 -1.02
CA THR A 45 12.04 -14.72 -0.83
C THR A 45 12.15 -13.27 -1.31
N PRO A 46 11.30 -12.81 -2.26
CA PRO A 46 11.40 -11.46 -2.80
C PRO A 46 11.56 -10.46 -1.66
N PRO A 47 12.48 -9.49 -1.74
CA PRO A 47 12.58 -8.49 -0.70
C PRO A 47 11.20 -7.85 -0.54
N ILE A 48 10.69 -7.87 0.68
CA ILE A 48 9.44 -7.20 1.01
C ILE A 48 9.69 -5.72 0.73
N LEU A 49 8.94 -5.18 -0.24
CA LEU A 49 9.01 -3.77 -0.57
C LEU A 49 8.30 -3.01 0.56
N THR A 50 9.10 -2.40 1.43
CA THR A 50 8.64 -1.51 2.48
C THR A 50 8.67 -0.08 1.95
N PRO A 51 7.54 0.64 1.91
CA PRO A 51 7.54 2.05 1.55
C PRO A 51 8.23 2.88 2.63
N LYS A 52 8.78 4.02 2.22
CA LYS A 52 9.17 5.06 3.16
C LYS A 52 7.89 5.54 3.90
N PRO A 53 7.89 5.68 5.24
CA PRO A 53 6.67 5.99 5.99
C PRO A 53 5.92 7.23 5.47
N GLU A 54 6.65 8.31 5.22
CA GLU A 54 6.07 9.55 4.72
C GLU A 54 5.50 9.42 3.30
N GLY A 55 6.02 8.47 2.52
CA GLY A 55 5.58 8.17 1.18
C GLY A 55 4.15 7.67 1.11
N LEU A 56 3.58 7.14 2.20
CA LEU A 56 2.17 6.71 2.27
C LEU A 56 1.20 7.80 2.77
N SER A 57 1.73 8.84 3.40
CA SER A 57 0.92 9.92 3.94
C SER A 57 0.16 10.66 2.84
N GLY A 58 -1.12 10.95 3.07
CA GLY A 58 -1.94 11.67 2.11
C GLY A 58 -3.43 11.40 2.21
N LEU A 59 -4.16 11.98 1.26
CA LEU A 59 -5.58 11.74 1.04
C LEU A 59 -5.74 10.57 0.08
N TRP A 60 -6.60 9.62 0.46
CA TRP A 60 -6.89 8.40 -0.30
C TRP A 60 -8.41 8.29 -0.49
N PHE A 61 -8.86 7.88 -1.67
CA PHE A 61 -10.28 7.76 -1.96
C PHE A 61 -10.54 6.65 -2.98
N ASP A 62 -11.74 6.11 -2.99
CA ASP A 62 -12.20 5.19 -4.04
C ASP A 62 -12.85 6.01 -5.16
N PRO A 63 -12.34 5.95 -6.41
CA PRO A 63 -12.92 6.69 -7.53
C PRO A 63 -14.39 6.34 -7.86
N MET A 64 -14.88 5.18 -7.41
CA MET A 64 -16.28 4.79 -7.58
C MET A 64 -17.20 5.29 -6.46
N LEU A 65 -16.62 5.80 -5.37
CA LEU A 65 -17.33 6.29 -4.19
C LEU A 65 -16.90 7.73 -3.89
N GLU A 66 -17.20 8.65 -4.81
CA GLU A 66 -16.90 10.06 -4.62
C GLU A 66 -17.68 10.66 -3.44
N GLY A 67 -17.04 11.55 -2.67
CA GLY A 67 -17.63 12.24 -1.52
C GLY A 67 -17.23 11.69 -0.16
N GLU A 68 -16.39 10.65 -0.13
CA GLU A 68 -15.81 10.04 1.05
C GLU A 68 -14.34 9.67 0.81
N GLY A 69 -13.65 9.27 1.88
CA GLY A 69 -12.26 8.85 1.76
C GLY A 69 -11.55 8.75 3.10
N TYR A 70 -10.24 8.71 2.99
CA TYR A 70 -9.32 8.47 4.09
C TYR A 70 -8.20 9.51 4.08
N ASN A 71 -7.74 9.90 5.26
CA ASN A 71 -6.51 10.65 5.44
C ASN A 71 -5.54 9.78 6.23
N VAL A 72 -4.45 9.40 5.60
CA VAL A 72 -3.40 8.58 6.19
C VAL A 72 -2.29 9.50 6.65
N ILE A 73 -1.97 9.46 7.94
CA ILE A 73 -0.80 10.11 8.50
C ILE A 73 0.14 8.99 8.91
N ASN A 74 1.21 8.79 8.15
CA ASN A 74 2.24 7.80 8.42
C ASN A 74 3.61 8.48 8.55
N ALA A 75 4.23 8.31 9.72
CA ALA A 75 5.51 8.90 10.08
C ALA A 75 6.41 7.86 10.73
N ALA A 76 7.63 8.25 11.08
CA ALA A 76 8.64 7.34 11.64
C ALA A 76 8.17 6.54 12.87
N ASN A 77 7.24 7.09 13.67
CA ASN A 77 6.78 6.49 14.92
C ASN A 77 5.39 5.84 14.82
N GLY A 78 4.81 5.80 13.61
CA GLY A 78 3.55 5.11 13.38
C GLY A 78 2.60 5.78 12.41
N MET A 79 1.49 5.09 12.21
CA MET A 79 0.42 5.44 11.29
C MET A 79 -0.91 5.58 12.04
N ILE A 80 -1.65 6.62 11.68
CA ILE A 80 -3.04 6.86 12.07
C ILE A 80 -3.85 7.15 10.81
N VAL A 81 -5.08 6.65 10.76
CA VAL A 81 -5.98 6.86 9.63
C VAL A 81 -7.29 7.48 10.10
N TYR A 82 -7.72 8.52 9.38
CA TYR A 82 -9.04 9.11 9.52
C TYR A 82 -9.91 8.70 8.34
N TYR A 83 -11.13 8.25 8.60
CA TYR A 83 -12.16 8.10 7.57
C TYR A 83 -13.16 9.23 7.68
N TYR A 84 -13.60 9.75 6.53
CA TYR A 84 -14.69 10.70 6.41
C TYR A 84 -15.66 10.18 5.35
N GLY A 85 -16.93 10.03 5.71
CA GLY A 85 -17.95 9.54 4.79
C GLY A 85 -19.31 9.54 5.46
N TYR A 86 -20.07 8.46 5.25
CA TYR A 86 -21.45 8.37 5.69
C TYR A 86 -21.73 7.07 6.46
N SER A 87 -22.64 7.15 7.44
CA SER A 87 -23.21 6.00 8.15
C SER A 87 -24.25 5.27 7.30
N ALA A 88 -24.74 4.11 7.74
CA ALA A 88 -25.79 3.38 7.03
C ALA A 88 -27.10 4.19 6.91
N GLY A 89 -27.32 5.13 7.84
CA GLY A 89 -28.44 6.07 7.81
C GLY A 89 -28.20 7.34 6.99
N GLY A 90 -27.06 7.45 6.29
CA GLY A 90 -26.71 8.61 5.45
C GLY A 90 -26.26 9.85 6.22
N GLN A 91 -25.99 9.75 7.52
CA GLN A 91 -25.43 10.85 8.32
C GLN A 91 -23.91 10.90 8.13
N ARG A 92 -23.30 12.08 8.31
CA ARG A 92 -21.85 12.21 8.26
C ARG A 92 -21.20 11.37 9.34
N LEU A 93 -20.20 10.59 8.95
CA LEU A 93 -19.45 9.69 9.81
C LEU A 93 -17.96 10.02 9.72
N TRP A 94 -17.34 10.21 10.88
CA TRP A 94 -15.91 10.44 11.01
C TRP A 94 -15.34 9.37 11.95
N LEU A 95 -14.36 8.62 11.46
CA LEU A 95 -13.70 7.58 12.24
C LEU A 95 -12.22 7.87 12.38
N LEU A 96 -11.66 7.53 13.53
CA LEU A 96 -10.23 7.59 13.82
C LEU A 96 -9.74 6.20 14.19
N SER A 97 -8.66 5.76 13.56
CA SER A 97 -8.00 4.50 13.92
C SER A 97 -7.19 4.60 15.20
N ASP A 98 -6.91 3.44 15.79
CA ASP A 98 -5.81 3.25 16.71
C ASP A 98 -4.46 3.59 16.04
N LEU A 99 -3.43 3.82 16.86
CA LEU A 99 -2.06 4.03 16.40
C LEU A 99 -1.41 2.69 16.01
N TYR A 100 -0.98 2.58 14.76
CA TYR A 100 -0.14 1.49 14.29
C TYR A 100 1.33 1.85 14.41
N THR A 101 2.14 1.06 15.11
CA THR A 101 3.56 1.40 15.39
C THR A 101 4.59 0.54 14.65
N GLN A 102 4.13 -0.44 13.88
CA GLN A 102 5.02 -1.32 13.12
C GLN A 102 5.28 -0.76 11.72
N ALA A 103 6.30 -1.29 11.05
CA ALA A 103 6.59 -0.92 9.66
C ALA A 103 5.47 -1.42 8.74
N VAL A 104 5.04 -0.56 7.82
CA VAL A 104 4.10 -0.95 6.77
C VAL A 104 4.84 -1.76 5.71
N GLU A 105 4.22 -2.85 5.27
CA GLU A 105 4.72 -3.71 4.20
C GLU A 105 3.66 -3.82 3.10
N PHE A 106 4.06 -3.75 1.83
CA PHE A 106 3.11 -3.92 0.74
C PHE A 106 2.54 -5.35 0.71
N GLY A 107 1.25 -5.45 0.40
CA GLY A 107 0.51 -6.71 0.28
C GLY A 107 0.16 -7.37 1.61
N LYS A 108 0.49 -6.76 2.75
CA LYS A 108 0.11 -7.25 4.09
C LYS A 108 -1.03 -6.45 4.69
N ASP A 109 -1.94 -7.19 5.34
CA ASP A 109 -3.05 -6.59 6.05
C ASP A 109 -2.60 -6.00 7.39
N ILE A 110 -3.04 -4.77 7.63
CA ILE A 110 -2.94 -4.07 8.91
C ILE A 110 -4.36 -3.92 9.44
N GLU A 111 -4.62 -4.43 10.64
CA GLU A 111 -5.91 -4.35 11.29
C GLU A 111 -5.86 -3.36 12.46
N LEU A 112 -6.76 -2.37 12.45
CA LEU A 112 -6.84 -1.31 13.46
C LEU A 112 -8.26 -1.18 13.98
N GLY A 113 -8.42 -1.01 15.29
CA GLY A 113 -9.69 -0.54 15.84
C GLY A 113 -9.96 0.88 15.37
N VAL A 114 -11.23 1.22 15.18
CA VAL A 114 -11.67 2.58 14.85
C VAL A 114 -12.76 3.05 15.81
N ALA A 115 -12.68 4.31 16.19
CA ALA A 115 -13.66 4.98 17.04
C ALA A 115 -14.36 6.10 16.27
N GLU A 116 -15.64 6.29 16.57
CA GLU A 116 -16.44 7.42 16.12
C GLU A 116 -16.48 8.48 17.22
N PHE A 117 -16.52 9.76 16.83
CA PHE A 117 -16.64 10.89 17.77
C PHE A 117 -18.00 11.59 17.60
N LYS A 118 -18.76 11.67 18.69
CA LYS A 118 -20.09 12.31 18.71
C LYS A 118 -20.22 13.35 19.82
N GLY A 119 -21.14 14.29 19.61
CA GLY A 119 -21.55 15.27 20.61
C GLY A 119 -20.74 16.56 20.58
N GLY A 120 -20.96 17.39 21.61
CA GLY A 120 -20.46 18.77 21.66
C GLY A 120 -21.21 19.71 20.71
N THR A 121 -20.91 21.00 20.83
CA THR A 121 -21.33 22.04 19.88
C THR A 121 -20.13 22.92 19.56
N PHE A 122 -20.26 23.80 18.58
CA PHE A 122 -19.16 24.70 18.17
C PHE A 122 -18.57 25.52 19.34
N LEU A 123 -19.40 25.94 20.30
CA LEU A 123 -18.96 26.72 21.46
C LEU A 123 -18.70 25.88 22.72
N LEU A 124 -19.14 24.63 22.74
CA LEU A 124 -19.01 23.71 23.87
C LEU A 124 -18.57 22.34 23.35
N PRO A 125 -17.29 22.18 22.97
CA PRO A 125 -16.78 20.90 22.53
C PRO A 125 -16.82 19.90 23.67
N LEU A 126 -17.11 18.64 23.36
CA LEU A 126 -17.01 17.55 24.31
C LEU A 126 -15.57 17.02 24.30
N GLY A 127 -15.01 16.69 25.46
CA GLY A 127 -13.66 16.12 25.55
C GLY A 127 -13.56 14.80 24.78
N SER A 128 -12.42 14.53 24.15
CA SER A 128 -12.22 13.39 23.24
C SER A 128 -12.57 12.03 23.86
N GLN A 129 -12.19 11.80 25.12
CA GLN A 129 -12.51 10.56 25.84
C GLN A 129 -14.02 10.35 26.05
N MET A 130 -14.78 11.45 26.20
CA MET A 130 -16.23 11.38 26.36
C MET A 130 -16.97 11.34 25.02
N ALA A 131 -16.33 11.81 23.96
CA ALA A 131 -16.92 11.90 22.63
C ALA A 131 -16.70 10.61 21.83
N SER A 132 -15.66 9.84 22.16
CA SER A 132 -15.28 8.61 21.46
C SER A 132 -16.12 7.41 21.89
N SER A 133 -16.68 6.70 20.92
CA SER A 133 -17.19 5.34 21.08
C SER A 133 -16.53 4.42 20.06
N GLY A 134 -16.13 3.22 20.48
CA GLY A 134 -15.65 2.20 19.54
C GLY A 134 -16.71 1.91 18.48
N TRP A 135 -16.33 1.93 17.21
CA TRP A 135 -17.23 1.78 16.07
C TRP A 135 -17.03 0.44 15.34
N GLY A 136 -15.78 -0.03 15.25
CA GLY A 136 -15.45 -1.26 14.53
C GLY A 136 -13.98 -1.37 14.21
N THR A 137 -13.69 -1.98 13.06
CA THR A 137 -12.34 -2.29 12.59
C THR A 137 -12.10 -1.74 11.19
N LEU A 138 -10.90 -1.22 10.96
CA LEU A 138 -10.35 -0.87 9.65
C LEU A 138 -9.20 -1.82 9.31
N THR A 139 -9.36 -2.57 8.23
CA THR A 139 -8.29 -3.38 7.62
C THR A 139 -7.71 -2.64 6.42
N ILE A 140 -6.39 -2.53 6.38
CA ILE A 140 -5.64 -1.77 5.37
C ILE A 140 -4.66 -2.70 4.67
N ASN A 141 -4.69 -2.73 3.34
CA ASN A 141 -3.68 -3.40 2.53
C ASN A 141 -3.12 -2.42 1.50
N PHE A 142 -1.90 -1.92 1.70
CA PHE A 142 -1.23 -1.12 0.69
C PHE A 142 -0.67 -2.04 -0.40
N LEU A 143 -1.01 -1.77 -1.66
CA LEU A 143 -0.57 -2.56 -2.81
C LEU A 143 0.64 -1.90 -3.49
N SER A 144 0.65 -0.57 -3.50
CA SER A 144 1.73 0.27 -4.02
C SER A 144 1.70 1.61 -3.30
N CYS A 145 2.59 2.51 -3.70
CA CYS A 145 2.65 3.88 -3.19
C CYS A 145 1.38 4.70 -3.40
N ASP A 146 0.55 4.32 -4.37
CA ASP A 146 -0.62 5.07 -4.82
C ASP A 146 -1.91 4.22 -4.89
N LYS A 147 -1.86 2.94 -4.53
CA LYS A 147 -3.02 2.03 -4.53
C LYS A 147 -3.09 1.20 -3.25
N ALA A 148 -4.29 1.02 -2.73
CA ALA A 148 -4.55 0.18 -1.57
C ALA A 148 -5.99 -0.34 -1.56
N THR A 149 -6.25 -1.33 -0.71
CA THR A 149 -7.60 -1.79 -0.37
C THR A 149 -7.86 -1.53 1.10
N PHE A 150 -8.92 -0.77 1.40
CA PHE A 150 -9.31 -0.43 2.77
C PHE A 150 -10.68 -1.04 3.04
N THR A 151 -10.83 -1.78 4.14
CA THR A 151 -12.09 -2.44 4.51
C THR A 151 -12.53 -2.00 5.91
N LEU A 152 -13.72 -1.42 6.00
CA LEU A 152 -14.39 -1.10 7.26
C LEU A 152 -15.40 -2.20 7.59
N VAL A 153 -15.38 -2.66 8.84
CA VAL A 153 -16.36 -3.60 9.41
C VAL A 153 -16.78 -3.03 10.75
N GLY A 154 -18.05 -2.67 10.89
CA GLY A 154 -18.53 -2.02 12.11
C GLY A 154 -20.04 -1.92 12.22
N VAL A 155 -20.50 -1.02 13.08
CA VAL A 155 -21.92 -0.83 13.42
C VAL A 155 -22.80 -0.55 12.19
N ASP A 156 -22.26 0.15 11.18
CA ASP A 156 -22.98 0.50 9.95
C ASP A 156 -22.85 -0.56 8.83
N GLY A 157 -22.29 -1.73 9.15
CA GLY A 157 -22.05 -2.81 8.21
C GLY A 157 -20.62 -2.85 7.67
N ASN A 158 -20.47 -3.48 6.50
CA ASN A 158 -19.17 -3.78 5.92
C ASN A 158 -19.00 -3.04 4.60
N LYS A 159 -17.80 -2.52 4.38
CA LYS A 159 -17.47 -1.74 3.20
C LYS A 159 -16.03 -1.94 2.81
N THR A 160 -15.78 -2.29 1.55
CA THR A 160 -14.45 -2.38 0.96
C THR A 160 -14.29 -1.32 -0.12
N SER A 161 -13.20 -0.57 -0.03
CA SER A 161 -12.86 0.55 -0.89
C SER A 161 -11.55 0.25 -1.62
N GLN A 162 -11.55 0.38 -2.94
CA GLN A 162 -10.35 0.28 -3.78
C GLN A 162 -9.77 1.67 -3.96
N VAL A 163 -8.89 2.06 -3.02
CA VAL A 163 -8.47 3.44 -2.88
C VAL A 163 -7.23 3.76 -3.71
N VAL A 164 -7.23 4.96 -4.27
CA VAL A 164 -6.06 5.59 -4.90
C VAL A 164 -5.67 6.84 -4.13
N LYS A 165 -4.38 7.20 -4.16
CA LYS A 165 -3.90 8.43 -3.53
C LYS A 165 -4.30 9.65 -4.36
N LEU A 166 -5.09 10.54 -3.78
CA LEU A 166 -5.51 11.81 -4.37
C LEU A 166 -4.40 12.87 -4.27
N ALA A 167 -3.83 13.01 -3.07
CA ALA A 167 -2.81 14.00 -2.78
C ALA A 167 -1.88 13.46 -1.70
N GLY A 168 -0.57 13.58 -1.91
CA GLY A 168 0.47 13.22 -0.94
C GLY A 168 1.30 14.42 -0.53
N ILE A 169 2.25 14.18 0.37
CA ILE A 169 3.27 15.17 0.72
C ILE A 169 4.27 15.23 -0.44
N VAL A 170 4.61 16.43 -0.91
CA VAL A 170 5.62 16.59 -1.97
C VAL A 170 7.02 16.26 -1.44
N ASN A 171 7.89 15.72 -2.31
CA ASN A 171 9.26 15.31 -1.97
C ASN A 171 9.37 14.20 -0.91
N THR A 172 8.33 13.38 -0.77
CA THR A 172 8.40 12.15 0.02
C THR A 172 8.44 10.96 -0.92
N ASP A 173 9.62 10.37 -1.06
CA ASP A 173 9.78 9.16 -1.85
C ASP A 173 9.01 8.00 -1.24
N CYS A 174 8.48 7.15 -2.11
CA CYS A 174 7.92 5.84 -1.84
C CYS A 174 8.52 4.90 -2.90
#